data_AF-A0A0S6U2X8-F1
#
_entry.id   AF-A0A0S6U2X8-F1
#
_cell.length_a   1.000
_cell.length_b   1.000
_cell.length_c   1.000
_cell.angle_alpha   90.00
_cell.angle_beta   90.00
_cell.angle_gamma   90.00
#
_symmetry.space_group_name_H-M   'P 1'
#
loop_
_entity.id
_entity.type
_entity.pdbx_description
1 polymer ?
#
loop_
_entity_poly.entity_id
_entity_poly.type
_entity_poly.pdbx_seq_one_letter_code
_entity_poly.pdbx_strand_id
1 'polypeptide(L)'
;MINDYKFQKLMDFFKQNQGNEIRLAYAEIEKIVGFKLCPSAYKYRPYWNSTKTHTITRAWIENGWKISYLKLGEYIEFKRD
;
A
#
# COMPACT_ATOMS: atom_id res chain seq x y z
N MET A 1 1.45 16.19 19.10
CA MET A 1 2.28 14.99 18.86
C MET A 1 1.89 14.45 17.49
N ILE A 2 2.73 14.66 16.48
CA ILE A 2 2.49 14.06 15.16
C ILE A 2 2.88 12.60 15.31
N ASN A 3 1.91 11.69 15.31
CA ASN A 3 2.19 10.27 15.15
C ASN A 3 2.75 10.12 13.73
N ASP A 4 4.05 9.97 13.58
CA ASP A 4 4.68 9.69 12.29
C ASP A 4 4.09 8.40 11.73
N TYR A 5 3.20 8.55 10.75
CA TYR A 5 2.57 7.43 10.10
C TYR A 5 3.64 6.65 9.34
N LYS A 6 3.88 5.39 9.74
CA LYS A 6 4.95 4.53 9.18
C LYS A 6 4.97 4.46 7.65
N PHE A 7 3.83 4.64 7.00
CA PHE A 7 3.68 4.58 5.55
C PHE A 7 3.34 5.94 4.92
N GLN A 8 3.72 7.05 5.56
CA GLN A 8 3.44 8.41 5.08
C GLN A 8 3.90 8.62 3.64
N LYS A 9 5.11 8.18 3.28
CA LYS A 9 5.62 8.28 1.91
C LYS A 9 4.76 7.54 0.89
N LEU A 10 4.21 6.37 1.27
CA LEU A 10 3.30 5.62 0.42
C LEU A 10 1.96 6.32 0.28
N MET A 11 1.46 6.94 1.35
CA MET A 11 0.25 7.75 1.32
C MET A 11 0.40 8.97 0.42
N ASP A 12 1.52 9.68 0.52
CA ASP A 12 1.82 10.85 -0.30
C ASP A 12 1.91 10.45 -1.78
N PHE A 13 2.49 9.28 -2.08
CA PHE A 13 2.51 8.71 -3.42
C PHE A 13 1.11 8.51 -4.01
N PHE A 14 0.19 7.87 -3.26
CA PHE A 14 -1.20 7.69 -3.70
C PHE A 14 -1.97 9.02 -3.81
N LYS A 15 -1.67 9.99 -2.95
CA LYS A 15 -2.26 11.33 -2.97
C LYS A 15 -1.87 12.12 -4.22
N GLN A 16 -0.62 12.01 -4.65
CA GLN A 16 -0.10 12.70 -5.84
C GLN A 16 -0.47 12.00 -7.15
N ASN A 17 -0.85 10.72 -7.10
CA ASN A 17 -1.20 9.97 -8.31
C ASN A 17 -2.56 10.43 -8.87
N GLN A 18 -2.56 10.97 -10.09
CA GLN A 18 -3.76 11.45 -10.78
C GLN A 18 -4.44 10.37 -11.64
N GLY A 19 -3.82 9.19 -11.79
CA GLY A 19 -4.42 8.07 -12.51
C GLY A 19 -5.58 7.41 -11.76
N ASN A 20 -6.26 6.49 -12.46
CA ASN A 20 -7.35 5.67 -11.89
C ASN A 20 -6.92 4.22 -11.65
N GLU A 21 -5.77 3.81 -12.19
CA GLU A 21 -5.21 2.47 -12.01
C GLU A 21 -3.71 2.61 -11.77
N ILE A 22 -3.17 1.78 -10.88
CA ILE A 22 -1.73 1.69 -10.65
C ILE A 22 -1.33 0.29 -10.25
N ARG A 23 -0.22 -0.19 -10.80
CA ARG A 23 0.41 -1.45 -10.38
C ARG A 23 1.70 -1.11 -9.64
N LEU A 24 1.87 -1.66 -8.45
CA LEU A 24 3.11 -1.55 -7.67
C LEU A 24 3.66 -2.92 -7.35
N ALA A 25 4.89 -3.18 -7.75
CA ALA A 25 5.67 -4.31 -7.28
C ALA A 25 6.05 -4.12 -5.81
N TYR A 26 6.30 -5.22 -5.10
CA TYR A 26 6.73 -5.14 -3.70
C TYR A 26 8.02 -4.34 -3.53
N ALA A 27 8.96 -4.49 -4.46
CA ALA A 27 10.21 -3.71 -4.47
C ALA A 27 9.97 -2.20 -4.65
N GLU A 28 8.95 -1.81 -5.42
CA GLU A 28 8.57 -0.39 -5.58
C GLU A 28 7.95 0.16 -4.30
N ILE A 29 7.08 -0.61 -3.65
CA ILE A 29 6.51 -0.26 -2.34
C ILE A 29 7.63 -0.08 -1.32
N GLU A 30 8.59 -1.01 -1.25
CA GLU A 30 9.77 -0.94 -0.37
C GLU A 30 10.63 0.30 -0.65
N LYS A 31 10.82 0.64 -1.93
CA LYS A 31 11.55 1.85 -2.35
C LYS A 31 10.83 3.13 -1.91
N ILE A 32 9.50 3.17 -2.03
CA ILE A 32 8.69 4.32 -1.62
C ILE A 32 8.74 4.50 -0.08
N VAL A 33 8.57 3.42 0.68
CA VAL A 33 8.56 3.48 2.15
C VAL A 33 9.97 3.60 2.74
N GLY A 34 11.00 3.18 2.00
CA GLY A 34 12.40 3.25 2.40
C GLY A 34 12.86 2.11 3.32
N PHE A 35 12.10 1.03 3.42
CA PHE A 35 12.43 -0.14 4.22
C PHE A 35 11.83 -1.42 3.61
N LYS A 36 12.40 -2.57 3.96
CA LYS A 36 11.86 -3.86 3.53
C LYS A 36 10.56 -4.20 4.25
N LEU A 37 9.58 -4.70 3.50
CA LEU A 37 8.33 -5.21 4.04
C LEU A 37 8.58 -6.49 4.85
N CYS A 38 7.73 -6.73 5.84
CA CYS A 38 7.83 -7.94 6.66
C CYS A 38 7.56 -9.20 5.81
N PRO A 39 8.13 -10.37 6.15
CA PRO A 39 7.88 -11.62 5.43
C PRO A 39 6.39 -11.97 5.26
N SER A 40 5.55 -11.55 6.22
CA SER A 40 4.09 -11.74 6.15
C SER A 40 3.44 -11.02 4.98
N ALA A 41 3.96 -9.87 4.54
CA ALA A 41 3.45 -9.14 3.39
C ALA A 41 3.53 -9.98 2.11
N TYR A 42 4.58 -10.79 1.99
CA TYR A 42 4.84 -11.65 0.83
C TYR A 42 3.97 -12.91 0.84
N LYS A 43 3.56 -13.37 2.02
CA LYS A 43 2.93 -14.69 2.20
C LYS A 43 1.42 -14.64 2.40
N TYR A 44 0.90 -13.54 2.98
CA TYR A 44 -0.46 -13.51 3.49
C TYR A 44 -1.26 -12.34 2.90
N ARG A 45 -2.30 -12.66 2.11
CA ARG A 45 -3.26 -11.66 1.59
C ARG A 45 -3.88 -10.78 2.70
N PRO A 46 -4.20 -11.31 3.90
CA PRO A 46 -4.73 -10.50 5.00
C PRO A 46 -3.84 -9.32 5.42
N TYR A 47 -2.53 -9.36 5.17
CA TYR A 47 -1.65 -8.22 5.44
C TYR A 47 -2.06 -6.96 4.65
N TRP A 48 -2.62 -7.17 3.45
CA TRP A 48 -3.01 -6.11 2.51
C TRP A 48 -4.50 -5.77 2.56
N ASN A 49 -5.32 -6.65 3.15
CA ASN A 49 -6.75 -6.42 3.30
C ASN A 49 -7.04 -5.68 4.61
N SER A 50 -8.04 -4.79 4.57
CA SER A 50 -8.40 -3.90 5.68
C SER A 50 -9.01 -4.67 6.86
N THR A 51 -8.18 -5.26 7.71
CA THR A 51 -8.56 -5.42 9.12
C THR A 51 -8.20 -4.12 9.84
N LYS A 52 -9.06 -3.68 10.76
CA LYS A 52 -9.00 -2.39 11.50
C LYS A 52 -7.65 -2.10 12.20
N THR A 53 -6.72 -3.05 12.18
CA THR A 53 -5.41 -3.03 12.85
C THR A 53 -4.22 -2.80 11.91
N HIS A 54 -4.38 -2.88 10.58
CA HIS A 54 -3.23 -2.75 9.66
C HIS A 54 -3.03 -1.32 9.15
N THR A 55 -1.99 -0.67 9.66
CA THR A 55 -1.61 0.71 9.34
C THR A 55 -1.30 0.93 7.86
N ILE A 56 -0.74 -0.05 7.15
CA ILE A 56 -0.35 0.12 5.73
C ILE A 56 -1.55 0.44 4.82
N THR A 57 -2.71 -0.13 5.10
CA THR A 57 -3.90 0.01 4.21
C THR A 57 -4.45 1.42 4.15
N ARG A 58 -4.22 2.23 5.19
CA ARG A 58 -4.60 3.65 5.23
C ARG A 58 -3.98 4.45 4.09
N ALA A 59 -2.78 4.08 3.62
CA ALA A 59 -2.05 4.81 2.59
C ALA A 59 -2.84 4.97 1.28
N TRP A 60 -3.62 3.96 0.89
CA TRP A 60 -4.45 4.01 -0.32
C TRP A 60 -5.93 4.25 0.00
N ILE A 61 -6.47 3.66 1.06
CA ILE A 61 -7.90 3.79 1.41
C ILE A 61 -8.28 5.26 1.67
N GLU A 62 -7.48 6.01 2.41
CA GLU A 62 -7.77 7.44 2.70
C GLU A 62 -7.67 8.34 1.46
N ASN A 63 -7.06 7.85 0.37
CA ASN A 63 -6.91 8.55 -0.90
C ASN A 63 -7.89 8.06 -1.98
N GLY A 64 -8.90 7.27 -1.62
CA GLY A 64 -9.92 6.76 -2.55
C GLY A 64 -9.44 5.61 -3.43
N TRP A 65 -8.36 4.94 -3.05
CA TRP A 65 -7.82 3.79 -3.77
C TRP A 65 -8.18 2.48 -3.06
N LYS A 66 -8.40 1.43 -3.84
CA LYS A 66 -8.62 0.06 -3.37
C LYS A 66 -7.77 -0.94 -4.14
N ILE A 67 -7.49 -2.09 -3.55
CA ILE A 67 -6.80 -3.19 -4.24
C ILE A 67 -7.80 -3.85 -5.19
N SER A 68 -7.49 -3.87 -6.48
CA SER A 68 -8.25 -4.62 -7.50
C SER A 68 -7.71 -6.02 -7.71
N TYR A 69 -6.39 -6.20 -7.60
CA TYR A 69 -5.74 -7.49 -7.74
C TYR A 69 -4.48 -7.56 -6.88
N LEU A 70 -4.19 -8.75 -6.36
CA LEU A 70 -3.03 -9.00 -5.51
C LEU A 70 -2.34 -10.28 -5.95
N LYS A 71 -1.10 -10.15 -6.43
CA LYS A 71 -0.17 -11.25 -6.69
C LYS A 71 0.89 -11.29 -5.60
N LEU A 72 0.74 -12.26 -4.70
CA LEU A 72 1.59 -12.37 -3.52
C LEU A 72 3.08 -12.45 -3.89
N GLY A 73 3.85 -11.55 -3.29
CA GLY A 73 5.30 -11.46 -3.47
C GLY A 73 5.76 -10.91 -4.82
N GLU A 74 4.83 -10.52 -5.69
CA GLU A 74 5.16 -9.93 -6.98
C GLU A 74 4.67 -8.49 -7.06
N TYR A 75 3.35 -8.28 -7.15
CA TYR A 75 2.76 -6.96 -7.34
C TYR A 75 1.32 -6.86 -6.83
N ILE A 76 0.88 -5.63 -6.66
CA ILE A 76 -0.47 -5.25 -6.27
C ILE A 76 -1.00 -4.26 -7.29
N GLU A 77 -2.23 -4.46 -7.73
CA GLU A 77 -2.96 -3.52 -8.56
C GLU A 77 -3.97 -2.80 -7.69
N PHE A 78 -3.99 -1.48 -7.85
CA PHE A 78 -4.92 -0.59 -7.21
C PHE A 78 -5.77 0.11 -8.25
N LYS A 79 -7.03 0.35 -7.90
CA LYS A 79 -7.95 1.19 -8.65
C LYS A 79 -8.51 2.28 -7.76
N ARG A 80 -8.71 3.45 -8.34
CA ARG A 80 -9.39 4.57 -7.71
C ARG A 80 -10.89 4.41 -7.92
N ASP A 81 -11.66 4.57 -6.85
CA ASP A 81 -13.12 4.68 -6.92
C ASP A 81 -13.56 6.08 -7.36
#